data_AF-A0AAU9KU18-F1
#
_entry.id   AF-A0AAU9KU18-F1
#
_cell.length_a   1.000
_cell.length_b   1.000
_cell.length_c   1.000
_cell.angle_alpha   90.00
_cell.angle_beta   90.00
_cell.angle_gamma   90.00
#
_symmetry.space_group_name_H-M   'P 1'
#
loop_
_entity.id
_entity.type
_entity.pdbx_description
1 polymer ?
#
loop_
_entity_poly.entity_id
_entity_poly.type
_entity_poly.pdbx_seq_one_letter_code
_entity_poly.pdbx_strand_id
1 'polypeptide(L)'
;MGRYTTIQTLSDQDAQGAALPYTSVVTPLESSKDVADGVSEMKDTKLRVNRVENVSGSGAGAGSGEFHTYRAARRREMERVEMLETRYKQNKAQQEFQAMRKRKVEEFEAKIQKRAEKRRRRKERFKMKALDAVQEEQNANEKEKEDSVKKEEQVPETPGGVAEVPNDGSFLEKMLALQKEQEKSKEK
;
A
#
# COMPACT_ATOMS: atom_id res chain seq x y z
N MET A 1 -10.23 -7.57 59.65
CA MET A 1 -9.13 -6.70 60.13
C MET A 1 -7.83 -7.30 59.62
N GLY A 2 -6.92 -6.68 58.89
CA GLY A 2 -6.85 -5.40 58.21
C GLY A 2 -5.98 -5.62 56.95
N ARG A 3 -6.19 -4.82 55.92
CA ARG A 3 -5.45 -4.88 54.65
C ARG A 3 -4.27 -3.91 54.74
N TYR A 4 -3.06 -4.36 54.44
CA TYR A 4 -1.89 -3.52 54.19
C TYR A 4 -1.12 -4.14 53.01
N THR A 5 -1.49 -3.78 51.78
CA THR A 5 -0.84 -2.78 50.92
C THR A 5 0.62 -3.12 50.59
N THR A 6 0.81 -3.69 49.41
CA THR A 6 2.09 -3.82 48.70
C THR A 6 2.75 -2.46 48.56
N ILE A 7 3.94 -2.29 49.15
CA ILE A 7 4.80 -1.14 48.82
C ILE A 7 5.47 -1.47 47.49
N GLN A 8 4.91 -0.96 46.39
CA GLN A 8 5.64 -0.81 45.14
C GLN A 8 6.64 0.33 45.36
N THR A 9 7.91 -0.01 45.55
CA THR A 9 8.99 0.96 45.39
C THR A 9 9.11 1.30 43.91
N LEU A 10 8.44 2.36 43.48
CA LEU A 10 8.76 3.04 42.22
C LEU A 10 10.18 3.58 42.36
N SER A 11 11.14 2.83 41.83
CA SER A 11 12.47 3.37 41.56
C SER A 11 12.35 4.32 40.38
N ASP A 12 12.27 5.63 40.65
CA ASP A 12 12.52 6.71 39.68
C ASP A 12 14.01 6.73 39.28
N GLN A 13 14.52 5.61 38.78
CA GLN A 13 15.86 5.49 38.20
C GLN A 13 15.82 5.45 36.67
N ASP A 14 14.63 5.33 36.06
CA ASP A 14 14.46 5.51 34.62
C ASP A 14 14.22 6.99 34.29
N ALA A 15 15.19 7.83 34.65
CA ALA A 15 15.38 9.11 34.01
C ALA A 15 15.93 8.89 32.60
N GLN A 16 15.11 8.32 31.71
CA GLN A 16 15.26 8.47 30.26
C GLN A 16 14.90 9.92 29.87
N GLY A 17 15.42 10.90 30.62
CA GLY A 17 15.64 12.23 30.12
C GLY A 17 16.82 12.14 29.18
N ALA A 18 16.57 11.69 27.94
CA ALA A 18 17.55 11.75 26.87
C ALA A 18 17.94 13.22 26.69
N ALA A 19 19.02 13.63 27.36
CA ALA A 19 19.64 14.92 27.13
C ALA A 19 20.23 14.86 25.72
N LEU A 20 19.44 15.28 24.73
CA LEU A 20 19.94 15.48 23.38
C LEU A 20 21.02 16.57 23.46
N PRO A 21 22.29 16.27 23.15
CA PRO A 21 23.31 17.29 23.14
C PRO A 21 22.97 18.32 22.06
N TYR A 22 23.22 19.61 22.33
CA TYR A 22 22.94 20.71 21.39
C TYR A 22 23.54 20.49 19.99
N THR A 23 24.56 19.64 19.88
CA THR A 23 25.21 19.27 18.62
C THR A 23 24.39 18.32 17.73
N SER A 24 23.47 17.51 18.28
CA SER A 24 22.69 16.55 17.48
C SER A 24 21.61 17.20 16.62
N VAL A 25 21.25 18.45 16.90
CA VAL A 25 20.30 19.23 16.10
C VAL A 25 20.96 19.82 14.85
N VAL A 26 22.30 19.88 14.82
CA VAL A 26 23.07 20.53 13.74
C VAL A 26 23.50 19.54 12.66
N THR A 27 23.49 18.23 12.93
CA THR A 27 23.70 17.19 11.92
C THR A 27 22.37 16.83 11.25
N PRO A 28 22.15 17.17 9.97
CA PRO A 28 20.98 16.67 9.25
C PRO A 28 21.07 15.15 9.19
N LEU A 29 20.09 14.49 9.78
CA LEU A 29 19.88 13.05 9.76
C LEU A 29 19.94 12.56 8.31
N GLU A 30 20.88 11.66 8.03
CA GLU A 30 20.99 10.93 6.77
C GLU A 30 19.71 10.12 6.54
N SER A 31 18.78 10.66 5.74
CA SER A 31 17.59 9.95 5.29
C SER A 31 17.55 9.90 3.77
N SER A 32 17.73 8.69 3.24
CA SER A 32 17.28 8.18 1.92
C SER A 32 17.65 8.99 0.67
N LYS A 33 18.49 8.37 -0.18
CA LYS A 33 18.95 8.81 -1.51
C LYS A 33 17.87 8.89 -2.61
N ASP A 34 16.60 9.15 -2.29
CA ASP A 34 15.48 9.09 -3.27
C ASP A 34 14.66 10.39 -3.37
N VAL A 35 15.29 11.57 -3.32
CA VAL A 35 14.57 12.84 -3.57
C VAL A 35 15.44 13.81 -4.39
N ALA A 36 15.64 13.51 -5.67
CA ALA A 36 16.34 14.39 -6.61
C ALA A 36 15.55 15.69 -6.94
N ASP A 37 14.26 15.76 -6.64
CA ASP A 37 13.40 16.92 -6.91
C ASP A 37 13.24 17.91 -5.73
N GLY A 38 13.84 17.62 -4.56
CA GLY A 38 13.62 18.37 -3.31
C GLY A 38 14.68 19.43 -2.97
N VAL A 39 15.59 19.73 -3.89
CA VAL A 39 16.80 20.54 -3.61
C VAL A 39 16.49 22.03 -3.34
N SER A 40 15.30 22.51 -3.72
CA SER A 40 14.87 23.90 -3.46
C SER A 40 14.29 24.11 -2.06
N GLU A 41 13.56 23.15 -1.50
CA GLU A 41 12.89 23.29 -0.20
C GLU A 41 13.85 23.15 0.99
N MET A 42 14.98 22.44 0.84
CA MET A 42 15.97 22.30 1.91
C MET A 42 16.74 23.58 2.22
N LYS A 43 16.72 24.58 1.32
CA LYS A 43 17.35 25.90 1.57
C LYS A 43 16.58 26.75 2.58
N ASP A 44 15.32 26.41 2.87
CA ASP A 44 14.45 27.14 3.81
C ASP A 44 14.55 26.63 5.26
N THR A 45 15.37 25.61 5.52
CA THR A 45 15.69 25.14 6.88
C THR A 45 16.57 26.12 7.67
N LYS A 46 17.16 27.12 6.98
CA LYS A 46 17.84 28.22 7.65
C LYS A 46 16.81 29.14 8.27
N LEU A 47 16.64 29.06 9.59
CA LEU A 47 15.82 29.96 10.40
C LEU A 47 16.10 31.41 9.99
N ARG A 48 15.14 32.02 9.28
CA ARG A 48 15.22 33.44 8.90
C ARG A 48 14.69 34.28 10.06
N VAL A 49 15.60 34.71 10.92
CA VAL A 49 15.30 35.67 11.98
C VAL A 49 15.12 37.05 11.34
N ASN A 50 13.92 37.62 11.44
CA ASN A 50 13.64 38.99 11.00
C ASN A 50 14.22 40.00 12.01
N ARG A 51 15.55 40.14 12.03
CA ARG A 51 16.23 41.14 12.85
C ARG A 51 15.99 42.52 12.24
N VAL A 52 15.33 43.40 12.98
CA VAL A 52 15.20 44.82 12.64
C VAL A 52 16.26 45.60 13.42
N GLU A 53 17.11 46.34 12.72
CA GLU A 53 18.23 47.07 13.30
C GLU A 53 17.83 48.45 13.84
N ASN A 54 16.94 49.17 13.12
CA ASN A 54 16.52 50.53 13.45
C ASN A 54 15.09 50.55 14.01
N VAL A 55 14.90 50.02 15.21
CA VAL A 55 13.57 50.01 15.88
C VAL A 55 13.33 51.34 16.59
N SER A 56 12.26 52.03 16.21
CA SER A 56 11.80 53.24 16.91
C SER A 56 11.24 52.90 18.30
N GLY A 57 11.35 53.82 19.26
CA GLY A 57 10.87 53.60 20.63
C GLY A 57 9.35 53.36 20.68
N SER A 58 8.88 52.57 21.63
CA SER A 58 7.46 52.15 21.71
C SER A 58 6.45 53.30 21.95
N GLY A 59 6.91 54.45 22.45
CA GLY A 59 6.11 55.67 22.60
C GLY A 59 6.37 56.73 21.52
N ALA A 60 7.18 56.41 20.51
CA ALA A 60 7.40 57.33 19.39
C ALA A 60 6.17 57.39 18.49
N GLY A 61 5.87 58.57 17.95
CA GLY A 61 4.77 58.76 16.99
C GLY A 61 5.03 58.08 15.64
N ALA A 62 4.02 58.10 14.77
CA ALA A 62 4.15 57.55 13.41
C ALA A 62 5.15 58.38 12.58
N GLY A 63 6.25 57.76 12.17
CA GLY A 63 7.21 58.33 11.24
C GLY A 63 6.74 58.24 9.78
N SER A 64 7.30 59.07 8.90
CA SER A 64 6.95 59.08 7.46
C SER A 64 7.28 57.76 6.74
N GLY A 65 8.27 57.01 7.24
CA GLY A 65 8.67 55.71 6.69
C GLY A 65 7.86 54.51 7.20
N GLU A 66 7.09 54.67 8.28
CA GLU A 66 6.42 53.54 8.97
C GLU A 66 5.44 52.82 8.05
N PHE A 67 4.67 53.58 7.26
CA PHE A 67 3.72 53.03 6.30
C PHE A 67 4.37 52.07 5.30
N HIS A 68 5.56 52.39 4.79
CA HIS A 68 6.26 51.54 3.83
C HIS A 68 6.81 50.27 4.47
N THR A 69 7.26 50.34 5.73
CA THR A 69 7.70 49.16 6.47
C THR A 69 6.54 48.20 6.72
N TYR A 70 5.39 48.70 7.16
CA TYR A 70 4.16 47.91 7.33
C TYR A 70 3.72 47.27 6.01
N ARG A 71 3.69 48.05 4.92
CA ARG A 71 3.31 47.52 3.59
C ARG A 71 4.22 46.36 3.16
N ALA A 72 5.53 46.48 3.37
CA ALA A 72 6.48 45.42 3.05
C ALA A 72 6.32 44.20 3.97
N ALA A 73 6.16 44.41 5.28
CA ALA A 73 5.95 43.35 6.26
C ALA A 73 4.65 42.57 6.00
N ARG A 74 3.55 43.29 5.73
CA ARG A 74 2.26 42.70 5.39
C ARG A 74 2.35 41.85 4.12
N ARG A 75 3.03 42.33 3.08
CA ARG A 75 3.21 41.56 1.84
C ARG A 75 3.94 40.24 2.11
N ARG A 76 5.07 40.29 2.82
CA ARG A 76 5.83 39.08 3.19
C ARG A 76 4.99 38.11 4.00
N GLU A 77 4.14 38.61 4.89
CA GLU A 77 3.28 37.77 5.72
C GLU A 77 2.15 37.12 4.92
N MET A 78 1.52 37.86 4.00
CA MET A 78 0.50 37.29 3.10
C MET A 78 1.11 36.20 2.21
N GLU A 79 2.27 36.46 1.60
CA GLU A 79 2.99 35.46 0.80
C GLU A 79 3.32 34.21 1.65
N ARG A 80 3.76 34.40 2.90
CA ARG A 80 4.04 33.29 3.82
C ARG A 80 2.78 32.46 4.12
N VAL A 81 1.65 33.12 4.38
CA VAL A 81 0.36 32.45 4.66
C VAL A 81 -0.12 31.70 3.42
N GLU A 82 -0.06 32.30 2.24
CA GLU A 82 -0.43 31.66 0.97
C GLU A 82 0.41 30.40 0.70
N MET A 83 1.74 30.46 0.92
CA MET A 83 2.62 29.29 0.82
C MET A 83 2.26 28.19 1.83
N LEU A 84 1.90 28.55 3.06
CA LEU A 84 1.48 27.58 4.06
C LEU A 84 0.15 26.90 3.68
N GLU A 85 -0.82 27.68 3.21
CA GLU A 85 -2.13 27.17 2.79
C GLU A 85 -2.03 26.25 1.57
N THR A 86 -1.22 26.62 0.58
CA THR A 86 -0.99 25.83 -0.63
C THR A 86 -0.33 24.49 -0.29
N ARG A 87 0.72 24.49 0.55
CA ARG A 87 1.34 23.26 1.08
C ARG A 87 0.34 22.40 1.86
N TYR A 88 -0.49 23.01 2.70
CA TYR A 88 -1.53 22.30 3.45
C TYR A 88 -2.54 21.61 2.52
N LYS A 89 -3.02 22.32 1.49
CA LYS A 89 -3.95 21.77 0.49
C LYS A 89 -3.32 20.60 -0.27
N GLN A 90 -2.06 20.72 -0.69
CA GLN A 90 -1.33 19.64 -1.37
C GLN A 90 -1.15 18.41 -0.48
N ASN A 91 -0.68 18.60 0.76
CA ASN A 91 -0.50 17.52 1.72
C ASN A 91 -1.82 16.82 2.04
N LYS A 92 -2.90 17.57 2.23
CA LYS A 92 -4.23 17.02 2.47
C LYS A 92 -4.71 16.17 1.28
N ALA A 93 -4.60 16.68 0.06
CA ALA A 93 -4.97 15.95 -1.15
C ALA A 93 -4.13 14.67 -1.33
N GLN A 94 -2.83 14.73 -1.03
CA GLN A 94 -1.96 13.55 -1.09
C GLN A 94 -2.34 12.50 -0.03
N GLN A 95 -2.64 12.91 1.20
CA GLN A 95 -3.10 12.02 2.27
C GLN A 95 -4.43 11.35 1.91
N GLU A 96 -5.39 12.12 1.39
CA GLU A 96 -6.68 11.59 0.92
C GLU A 96 -6.49 10.58 -0.21
N PHE A 97 -5.64 10.89 -1.19
CA PHE A 97 -5.31 9.98 -2.29
C PHE A 97 -4.66 8.68 -1.78
N GLN A 98 -3.69 8.78 -0.88
CA GLN A 98 -3.04 7.61 -0.30
C GLN A 98 -4.01 6.76 0.52
N ALA A 99 -4.89 7.38 1.31
CA ALA A 99 -5.93 6.68 2.07
C ALA A 99 -6.92 5.95 1.14
N MET A 100 -7.37 6.60 0.07
CA MET A 100 -8.24 5.97 -0.93
C MET A 100 -7.56 4.82 -1.65
N ARG A 101 -6.27 4.94 -1.98
CA ARG A 101 -5.47 3.87 -2.58
C ARG A 101 -5.35 2.67 -1.64
N LYS A 102 -5.01 2.90 -0.37
CA LYS A 102 -4.90 1.85 0.66
C LYS A 102 -6.22 1.08 0.80
N ARG A 103 -7.34 1.79 0.95
CA ARG A 103 -8.69 1.17 1.03
C ARG A 103 -9.00 0.28 -0.17
N LYS A 104 -8.73 0.74 -1.40
CA LYS A 104 -8.96 -0.06 -2.62
C LYS A 104 -8.10 -1.32 -2.66
N VAL A 105 -6.84 -1.22 -2.22
CA VAL A 105 -5.93 -2.37 -2.14
C VAL A 105 -6.44 -3.38 -1.10
N GLU A 106 -6.79 -2.92 0.10
CA GLU A 106 -7.35 -3.77 1.16
C GLU A 106 -8.65 -4.48 0.71
N GLU A 107 -9.56 -3.78 0.03
CA GLU A 107 -10.77 -4.39 -0.53
C GLU A 107 -10.47 -5.47 -1.57
N PHE A 108 -9.48 -5.23 -2.42
CA PHE A 108 -9.06 -6.18 -3.45
C PHE A 108 -8.39 -7.41 -2.83
N GLU A 109 -7.51 -7.20 -1.86
CA GLU A 109 -6.87 -8.26 -1.09
C GLU A 109 -7.89 -9.10 -0.33
N ALA A 110 -8.87 -8.49 0.34
CA ALA A 110 -9.95 -9.20 1.02
C ALA A 110 -10.77 -10.06 0.03
N LYS A 111 -11.06 -9.56 -1.18
CA LYS A 111 -11.74 -10.33 -2.24
C LYS A 111 -10.86 -11.49 -2.73
N ILE A 112 -9.56 -11.28 -2.90
CA ILE A 112 -8.60 -12.33 -3.30
C ILE A 112 -8.52 -13.40 -2.22
N GLN A 113 -8.35 -13.02 -0.95
CA GLN A 113 -8.28 -13.93 0.19
C GLN A 113 -9.55 -14.79 0.28
N LYS A 114 -10.73 -14.18 0.19
CA LYS A 114 -12.02 -14.91 0.17
C LYS A 114 -12.11 -15.90 -1.01
N ARG A 115 -11.61 -15.55 -2.19
CA ARG A 115 -11.58 -16.45 -3.36
C ARG A 115 -10.53 -17.56 -3.19
N ALA A 116 -9.37 -17.27 -2.60
CA ALA A 116 -8.34 -18.25 -2.30
C ALA A 116 -8.82 -19.26 -1.24
N GLU A 117 -9.47 -18.80 -0.17
CA GLU A 117 -10.08 -19.66 0.86
C GLU A 117 -11.16 -20.57 0.27
N LYS A 118 -12.04 -20.04 -0.59
CA LYS A 118 -13.05 -20.86 -1.29
C LYS A 118 -12.39 -21.95 -2.14
N ARG A 119 -11.32 -21.63 -2.87
CA ARG A 119 -10.54 -22.61 -3.64
C ARG A 119 -9.86 -23.64 -2.73
N ARG A 120 -9.29 -23.22 -1.60
CA ARG A 120 -8.68 -24.11 -0.61
C ARG A 120 -9.69 -25.10 -0.04
N ARG A 121 -10.85 -24.62 0.41
CA ARG A 121 -11.95 -25.47 0.91
C ARG A 121 -12.48 -26.46 -0.13
N ARG A 122 -12.56 -26.06 -1.42
CA ARG A 122 -12.94 -26.98 -2.51
C ARG A 122 -11.89 -28.07 -2.73
N LYS A 123 -10.60 -27.71 -2.73
CA LYS A 123 -9.49 -28.67 -2.82
C LYS A 123 -9.47 -29.64 -1.64
N GLU A 124 -9.67 -29.14 -0.41
CA GLU A 124 -9.79 -29.98 0.80
C GLU A 124 -10.97 -30.97 0.67
N ARG A 125 -12.16 -30.51 0.26
CA ARG A 125 -13.31 -31.40 0.02
C ARG A 125 -13.07 -32.45 -1.06
N PHE A 126 -12.41 -32.08 -2.16
CA PHE A 126 -12.07 -33.04 -3.22
C PHE A 126 -11.07 -34.08 -2.72
N LYS A 127 -10.05 -33.67 -1.95
CA LYS A 127 -9.10 -34.59 -1.31
C LYS A 127 -9.79 -35.54 -0.33
N MET A 128 -10.68 -35.03 0.53
CA MET A 128 -11.44 -35.88 1.46
C MET A 128 -12.31 -36.90 0.71
N LYS A 129 -13.05 -36.46 -0.32
CA LYS A 129 -13.84 -37.39 -1.17
C LYS A 129 -12.98 -38.42 -1.89
N ALA A 130 -11.79 -38.03 -2.36
CA ALA A 130 -10.87 -38.97 -2.98
C ALA A 130 -10.34 -40.00 -1.96
N LEU A 131 -10.05 -39.60 -0.73
CA LEU A 131 -9.68 -40.52 0.35
C LEU A 131 -10.84 -41.45 0.73
N ASP A 132 -12.06 -40.93 0.84
CA ASP A 132 -13.26 -41.73 1.12
C ASP A 132 -13.51 -42.75 -0.01
N ALA A 133 -13.38 -42.34 -1.28
CA ALA A 133 -13.51 -43.24 -2.43
C ALA A 133 -12.40 -44.32 -2.46
N VAL A 134 -11.15 -43.97 -2.10
CA VAL A 134 -10.07 -44.96 -1.98
C VAL A 134 -10.34 -45.93 -0.83
N GLN A 135 -10.91 -45.47 0.30
CA GLN A 135 -11.32 -46.35 1.40
C GLN A 135 -12.51 -47.25 1.01
N GLU A 136 -13.49 -46.73 0.28
CA GLU A 136 -14.60 -47.53 -0.28
C GLU A 136 -14.10 -48.55 -1.30
N GLU A 137 -13.16 -48.18 -2.19
CA GLU A 137 -12.55 -49.12 -3.13
C GLU A 137 -11.62 -50.13 -2.46
N GLN A 138 -10.97 -49.80 -1.35
CA GLN A 138 -10.24 -50.78 -0.54
C GLN A 138 -11.19 -51.75 0.19
N ASN A 139 -12.34 -51.27 0.65
CA ASN A 139 -13.39 -52.13 1.23
C ASN A 139 -14.14 -52.95 0.18
N ALA A 140 -14.23 -52.49 -1.07
CA ALA A 140 -14.79 -53.23 -2.20
C ALA A 140 -13.79 -54.20 -2.86
N ASN A 141 -12.48 -53.91 -2.82
CA ASN A 141 -11.42 -54.81 -3.29
C ASN A 141 -11.20 -56.05 -2.40
N GLU A 142 -11.79 -56.12 -1.20
CA GLU A 142 -11.93 -57.38 -0.46
C GLU A 142 -13.06 -58.27 -1.02
N LYS A 143 -13.90 -57.77 -1.95
CA LYS A 143 -15.03 -58.52 -2.49
C LYS A 143 -15.01 -58.79 -4.00
N GLU A 144 -14.40 -57.95 -4.85
CA GLU A 144 -14.47 -58.20 -6.30
C GLU A 144 -13.18 -57.82 -7.03
N LYS A 145 -12.34 -58.83 -7.33
CA LYS A 145 -11.29 -58.76 -8.35
C LYS A 145 -11.79 -59.48 -9.61
N GLU A 146 -12.45 -58.76 -10.51
CA GLU A 146 -12.47 -59.09 -11.94
C GLU A 146 -12.93 -57.86 -12.76
N ASP A 147 -12.27 -57.64 -13.90
CA ASP A 147 -12.61 -56.74 -15.01
C ASP A 147 -12.38 -55.21 -14.94
N SER A 148 -11.09 -54.87 -15.04
CA SER A 148 -10.42 -54.23 -16.20
C SER A 148 -11.12 -53.16 -17.10
N VAL A 149 -10.41 -52.02 -17.25
CA VAL A 149 -10.02 -51.32 -18.51
C VAL A 149 -10.71 -50.00 -18.94
N LYS A 150 -9.83 -48.97 -19.07
CA LYS A 150 -9.81 -47.73 -19.90
C LYS A 150 -10.79 -46.59 -19.55
N LYS A 151 -10.22 -45.46 -19.11
CA LYS A 151 -10.89 -44.15 -19.04
C LYS A 151 -10.07 -43.12 -19.82
N GLU A 152 -10.64 -42.65 -20.92
CA GLU A 152 -10.15 -41.53 -21.71
C GLU A 152 -10.20 -40.24 -20.87
N GLU A 153 -9.15 -39.41 -20.97
CA GLU A 153 -9.09 -38.08 -20.35
C GLU A 153 -10.12 -37.15 -21.00
N GLN A 154 -11.26 -36.96 -20.32
CA GLN A 154 -12.22 -35.90 -20.63
C GLN A 154 -11.80 -34.61 -19.93
N VAL A 155 -11.43 -33.60 -20.74
CA VAL A 155 -11.14 -32.23 -20.31
C VAL A 155 -12.45 -31.59 -19.81
N PRO A 156 -12.44 -30.86 -18.67
CA PRO A 156 -13.67 -30.33 -18.09
C PRO A 156 -14.28 -29.23 -18.97
N GLU A 157 -15.49 -29.48 -19.46
CA GLU A 157 -16.30 -28.46 -20.14
C GLU A 157 -17.02 -27.56 -19.11
N THR A 158 -17.00 -26.24 -19.38
CA THR A 158 -17.76 -25.25 -18.59
C THR A 158 -19.22 -25.18 -19.05
N PRO A 159 -20.16 -24.66 -18.23
CA PRO A 159 -21.61 -24.68 -18.52
C PRO A 159 -22.06 -23.83 -19.73
N GLY A 160 -21.15 -23.42 -20.59
CA GLY A 160 -21.41 -22.72 -21.85
C GLY A 160 -20.97 -23.47 -23.11
N GLY A 161 -20.51 -24.73 -23.01
CA GLY A 161 -20.17 -25.56 -24.18
C GLY A 161 -18.94 -25.10 -24.97
N VAL A 162 -18.13 -24.19 -24.40
CA VAL A 162 -16.86 -23.77 -24.99
C VAL A 162 -15.74 -24.55 -24.32
N ALA A 163 -14.98 -25.29 -25.11
CA ALA A 163 -13.80 -26.02 -24.64
C ALA A 163 -12.82 -25.02 -23.98
N GLU A 164 -12.43 -25.27 -22.72
CA GLU A 164 -11.44 -24.46 -22.04
C GLU A 164 -10.10 -24.61 -22.76
N VAL A 165 -9.70 -23.56 -23.50
CA VAL A 165 -8.38 -23.51 -24.08
C VAL A 165 -7.39 -23.18 -22.96
N PRO A 166 -6.40 -24.03 -22.67
CA PRO A 166 -5.41 -23.74 -21.65
C PRO A 166 -4.58 -22.50 -22.06
N ASN A 167 -4.31 -21.62 -21.09
CA ASN A 167 -3.66 -20.33 -21.30
C ASN A 167 -2.13 -20.49 -21.46
N ASP A 168 -1.70 -21.40 -22.34
CA ASP A 168 -0.31 -21.77 -22.60
C ASP A 168 0.22 -21.14 -23.91
N GLY A 169 -0.52 -20.18 -24.50
CA GLY A 169 -0.16 -19.54 -25.77
C GLY A 169 -0.42 -20.37 -27.03
N SER A 170 -0.74 -21.66 -26.90
CA SER A 170 -1.05 -22.59 -28.01
C SER A 170 -2.32 -22.25 -28.81
N PHE A 171 -3.15 -21.32 -28.31
CA PHE A 171 -4.37 -20.88 -28.99
C PHE A 171 -4.08 -20.15 -30.31
N LEU A 172 -3.06 -19.28 -30.32
CA LEU A 172 -2.67 -18.52 -31.51
C LEU A 172 -2.20 -19.44 -32.64
N GLU A 173 -1.42 -20.46 -32.30
CA GLU A 173 -0.96 -21.47 -33.26
C GLU A 173 -2.13 -22.26 -33.85
N LYS A 174 -3.09 -22.67 -33.01
CA LYS A 174 -4.31 -23.37 -33.47
C LYS A 174 -5.15 -22.50 -34.41
N MET A 175 -5.31 -21.21 -34.09
CA MET A 175 -6.06 -20.27 -34.95
C MET A 175 -5.36 -20.02 -36.29
N LEU A 176 -4.04 -19.92 -36.29
CA LEU A 176 -3.25 -19.69 -37.50
C LEU A 176 -3.21 -20.94 -38.39
N ALA A 177 -3.22 -22.13 -37.80
CA ALA A 177 -3.40 -23.40 -38.51
C ALA A 177 -4.79 -23.50 -39.17
N LEU A 178 -5.85 -23.17 -38.44
CA LEU A 178 -7.22 -23.14 -38.99
C LEU A 178 -7.37 -22.16 -40.16
N GLN A 179 -6.76 -20.97 -40.08
CA GLN A 179 -6.77 -20.01 -41.18
C GLN A 179 -6.09 -20.58 -42.44
N LYS A 180 -4.93 -21.22 -42.28
CA LYS A 180 -4.21 -21.87 -43.39
C LYS A 180 -5.00 -23.02 -44.02
N GLU A 181 -5.73 -23.78 -43.23
CA GLU A 181 -6.62 -24.84 -43.74
C GLU A 181 -7.80 -24.25 -44.52
N GLN A 182 -8.39 -23.16 -44.04
CA GLN A 182 -9.45 -22.45 -44.76
C GLN A 182 -8.95 -21.86 -46.08
N GLU A 183 -7.76 -21.26 -46.11
CA GLU A 183 -7.13 -20.77 -47.34
C GLU A 183 -6.88 -21.90 -48.34
N LYS A 184 -6.30 -23.02 -47.89
CA LYS A 184 -6.10 -24.22 -48.73
C LYS A 184 -7.41 -24.83 -49.24
N SER A 185 -8.50 -24.72 -48.49
CA SER A 185 -9.82 -25.20 -48.91
C SER A 185 -10.50 -24.28 -49.91
N LYS A 186 -10.12 -22.98 -49.94
CA LYS A 186 -10.61 -21.99 -50.90
C LYS A 186 -9.82 -21.97 -52.21
N GLU A 187 -8.57 -22.46 -52.18
CA GLU A 187 -7.71 -22.59 -53.36
C GLU A 187 -7.92 -23.91 -54.13
N LYS A 188 -8.73 -24.84 -53.61
CA LYS A 188 -9.18 -26.05 -54.31
C LYS A 188 -10.58 -25.86 -54.87
#